data_AF-A0A6B3CAB0-F1
#
_entry.id   AF-A0A6B3CAB0-F1
#
_cell.length_a   1.000
_cell.length_b   1.000
_cell.length_c   1.000
_cell.angle_alpha   90.00
_cell.angle_beta   90.00
_cell.angle_gamma   90.00
#
_symmetry.space_group_name_H-M   'P 1'
#
loop_
_entity.id
_entity.type
_entity.pdbx_description
1 polymer ?
#
loop_
_entity_poly.entity_id
_entity_poly.type
_entity_poly.pdbx_seq_one_letter_code
_entity_poly.pdbx_strand_id
1 'polypeptide(L)' 'MDKDLRKIVKALEAQGFEVTVTKRGHVIVTREGEVISTFSGTASDWRSIRNSLAPL' A
#
# COMPACT_ATOMS: atom_id res chain seq x y z
N MET A 1 6.81 7.99 6.26
CA MET A 1 5.61 7.15 6.10
C MET A 1 4.51 7.72 6.98
N ASP A 2 3.44 8.21 6.36
CA ASP A 2 2.34 8.88 7.04
C ASP A 2 1.57 7.95 7.98
N LYS A 3 0.84 8.51 8.96
CA LYS A 3 0.10 7.72 9.97
C LYS A 3 -0.97 6.86 9.31
N ASP A 4 -1.63 7.38 8.27
CA ASP A 4 -2.71 6.65 7.61
C ASP A 4 -2.19 5.54 6.70
N LEU A 5 -1.11 5.79 5.95
CA LEU A 5 -0.44 4.73 5.18
C LEU A 5 0.04 3.59 6.08
N ARG A 6 0.52 3.91 7.28
CA ARG A 6 0.92 2.89 8.28
C ARG A 6 -0.25 2.04 8.76
N LYS A 7 -1.44 2.62 8.93
CA LYS A 7 -2.65 1.85 9.28
C LYS A 7 -3.05 0.92 8.14
N ILE A 8 -3.00 1.41 6.90
CA ILE A 8 -3.32 0.62 5.70
C ILE A 8 -2.36 -0.55 5.57
N VAL A 9 -1.06 -0.33 5.67
CA VAL A 9 -0.06 -1.41 5.62
C VAL A 9 -0.33 -2.47 6.69
N LYS A 10 -0.58 -2.07 7.94
CA LYS A 10 -0.91 -3.02 9.00
C LYS A 10 -2.19 -3.81 8.73
N ALA A 11 -3.21 -3.18 8.15
CA ALA A 11 -4.45 -3.84 7.78
C ALA A 11 -4.22 -4.87 6.66
N LEU A 12 -3.38 -4.53 5.68
CA LEU A 12 -3.01 -5.42 4.58
C LEU A 12 -2.16 -6.60 5.05
N GLU A 13 -1.17 -6.36 5.90
CA GLU A 13 -0.38 -7.43 6.54
C GLU A 13 -1.29 -8.35 7.36
N ALA A 14 -2.25 -7.80 8.11
CA ALA A 14 -3.22 -8.59 8.88
C ALA A 14 -4.17 -9.41 8.01
N GLN A 15 -4.44 -8.97 6.78
CA GLN A 15 -5.22 -9.71 5.78
C GLN A 15 -4.39 -10.76 5.02
N GLY A 16 -3.08 -10.86 5.30
CA GLY A 16 -2.18 -11.83 4.67
C GLY A 16 -1.59 -11.37 3.34
N PHE A 17 -1.65 -10.07 3.03
CA PHE A 17 -0.94 -9.50 1.89
C PHE A 17 0.52 -9.24 2.24
N GLU A 18 1.39 -9.43 1.26
CA GLU A 18 2.80 -9.05 1.36
C GLU A 18 2.96 -7.58 1.01
N VAL A 19 3.63 -6.83 1.89
CA VAL A 19 3.82 -5.39 1.72
C VAL A 19 5.31 -5.07 1.64
N THR A 20 5.74 -4.49 0.52
CA THR A 20 7.13 -4.08 0.30
C THR A 20 7.24 -2.57 0.15
N VAL A 21 8.12 -1.94 0.91
CA VAL A 21 8.42 -0.50 0.79
C VAL A 21 9.66 -0.30 -0.08
N THR A 22 9.49 0.42 -1.18
CA THR A 22 10.60 0.77 -2.09
C THR A 22 11.50 1.86 -1.48
N LYS A 23 12.75 1.97 -1.95
CA LYS A 23 13.68 3.05 -1.53
C LYS A 23 13.15 4.47 -1.78
N ARG A 24 12.21 4.63 -2.71
CA ARG A 24 11.54 5.91 -3.02
C ARG A 24 10.30 6.18 -2.15
N GLY A 25 9.96 5.26 -1.25
CA GLY A 25 8.85 5.39 -0.31
C GLY A 25 7.52 4.83 -0.81
N HIS A 26 7.41 4.36 -2.05
CA HIS A 26 6.21 3.67 -2.54
C HIS A 26 6.01 2.34 -1.83
N VAL A 27 4.76 1.97 -1.60
CA VAL A 27 4.37 0.72 -0.96
C VAL A 27 3.74 -0.17 -2.00
N ILE A 28 4.32 -1.34 -2.25
CA ILE A 28 3.83 -2.34 -3.19
C ILE A 28 3.16 -3.43 -2.37
N VAL A 29 1.97 -3.84 -2.79
CA VAL A 29 1.18 -4.88 -2.15
C VAL A 29 1.05 -6.05 -3.11
N THR A 30 1.56 -7.19 -2.69
CA THR A 30 1.54 -8.45 -3.43
C THR A 30 0.71 -9.50 -2.71
N ARG A 31 0.12 -10.40 -3.47
CA ARG A 31 -0.53 -11.61 -2.95
C ARG A 31 -0.27 -12.74 -3.93
N GLU A 32 0.17 -13.88 -3.43
CA GLU A 32 0.37 -15.09 -4.24
C GLU A 32 1.32 -14.87 -5.44
N GLY A 33 2.27 -13.93 -5.33
CA GLY A 33 3.23 -13.59 -6.37
C GLY A 33 2.75 -12.53 -7.38
N GLU A 34 1.50 -12.07 -7.28
CA GLU A 34 0.95 -11.02 -8.14
C GLU A 34 0.89 -9.67 -7.41
N VAL A 35 1.19 -8.59 -8.13
CA VAL A 35 1.05 -7.21 -7.62
C VAL A 35 -0.41 -6.81 -7.74
N ILE A 36 -1.10 -6.70 -6.61
CA ILE A 36 -2.50 -6.27 -6.57
C ILE A 36 -2.60 -4.76 -6.60
N SER A 37 -1.76 -4.07 -5.82
CA SER A 37 -1.81 -2.61 -5.75
C SER A 37 -0.47 -1.99 -5.42
N THR A 38 -0.29 -0.74 -5.83
CA THR A 38 0.86 0.08 -5.49
C THR A 38 0.35 1.40 -4.93
N PHE A 39 0.81 1.75 -3.73
CA PHE A 39 0.51 3.01 -3.07
C PHE A 39 1.67 3.98 -3.23
N SER A 40 1.34 5.25 -3.49
CA SER A 40 2.34 6.32 -3.43
C SER A 40 2.84 6.52 -1.99
N GLY A 41 4.15 6.73 -1.83
CA GLY A 41 4.76 7.03 -0.54
C GLY A 41 4.47 8.44 -0.03
N THR A 42 3.99 9.30 -0.92
CA THR A 42 3.74 10.72 -0.66
C THR A 42 2.35 10.91 -0.07
N ALA A 43 2.29 11.52 1.12
CA ALA A 43 1.04 11.74 1.86
C ALA A 43 0.02 12.66 1.13
N SER A 44 0.49 13.52 0.22
CA SER A 44 -0.38 14.45 -0.52
C SER A 44 -1.24 13.78 -1.60
N ASP A 45 -0.95 12.53 -1.97
CA ASP A 45 -1.67 11.80 -3.03
C ASP A 45 -2.79 10.92 -2.45
N TRP A 46 -3.70 11.50 -1.68
CA TRP A 46 -4.86 10.79 -1.11
C TRP A 46 -5.71 10.08 -2.18
N ARG A 47 -5.81 10.65 -3.39
CA ARG A 47 -6.49 10.03 -4.54
C ARG A 47 -5.80 8.75 -4.99
N SER A 48 -4.46 8.73 -5.00
CA SER A 48 -3.70 7.53 -5.34
C SER A 48 -3.97 6.43 -4.32
N ILE A 49 -3.92 6.76 -3.02
CA ILE A 49 -4.23 5.81 -1.95
C ILE A 49 -5.64 5.22 -2.10
N ARG A 50 -6.64 6.06 -2.38
CA ARG A 50 -8.03 5.61 -2.59
C ARG A 50 -8.20 4.74 -3.82
N ASN A 51 -7.55 5.07 -4.93
CA ASN A 51 -7.58 4.26 -6.14
C ASN A 51 -6.90 2.90 -5.93
N SER A 52 -5.80 2.88 -5.18
CA SER A 52 -5.07 1.64 -4.86
C SER A 52 -5.81 0.73 -3.88
N LEU A 53 -6.78 1.25 -3.12
CA LEU A 53 -7.69 0.45 -2.27
C LEU A 53 -8.88 -0.14 -3.04
N ALA A 54 -9.27 0.41 -4.19
CA ALA A 54 -10.42 -0.09 -4.94
C ALA A 54 -10.33 -1.58 -5.38
N PRO A 55 -9.15 -2.15 -5.71
CA PRO A 55 -9.03 -3.55 -6.08
C PRO A 55 -8.74 -4.51 -4.91
N LEU A 56 -8.65 -4.00 -3.67
CA LEU A 56 -8.29 -4.77 -2.48
C LEU A 56 -9.51 -5.25 -1.68
#